data_AF-A0A9E0NGA7-F1
#
_entry.id   AF-A0A9E0NGA7-F1
#
_cell.length_a   1.000
_cell.length_b   1.000
_cell.length_c   1.000
_cell.angle_alpha   90.00
_cell.angle_beta   90.00
_cell.angle_gamma   90.00
#
_symmetry.space_group_name_H-M   'P 1'
#
loop_
_entity.id
_entity.type
_entity.pdbx_description
1 polymer ?
#
loop_
_entity_poly.entity_id
_entity_poly.type
_entity_poly.pdbx_seq_one_letter_code
_entity_poly.pdbx_strand_id
1 'polypeptide(L)'
;MKFRFPVVIIDEDFRSENTSGLGIRALAKAIEDEGMEVLGATSYGDLSSFAQQQSRASAFILSIDDEELANEPEETINELR
;
A
#
# COMPACT_ATOMS: atom_id res chain seq x y z
N MET A 1 0.39 25.84 7.17
CA MET A 1 0.26 24.66 6.28
C MET A 1 -0.17 23.48 7.15
N LYS A 2 -1.18 22.69 6.75
CA LYS A 2 -1.51 21.44 7.45
C LYS A 2 -0.72 20.30 6.78
N PHE A 3 0.27 19.78 7.48
CA PHE A 3 0.97 18.58 7.04
C PHE A 3 0.02 17.40 7.24
N ARG A 4 -0.39 16.76 6.15
CA ARG A 4 -1.12 15.50 6.19
C ARG A 4 -0.12 14.38 5.98
N PHE A 5 -0.17 13.41 6.88
CA PHE A 5 0.65 12.21 6.81
C PHE A 5 -0.27 11.02 6.58
N PRO A 6 -0.47 10.57 5.33
CA PRO A 6 -1.41 9.51 5.02
C PRO A 6 -0.86 8.12 5.36
N VAL A 7 -1.78 7.18 5.56
CA VAL A 7 -1.51 5.74 5.48
C VAL A 7 -1.51 5.34 4.01
N VAL A 8 -0.46 4.65 3.57
CA VAL A 8 -0.36 4.14 2.20
C VAL A 8 -0.68 2.66 2.21
N ILE A 9 -1.65 2.24 1.40
CA ILE A 9 -2.02 0.84 1.21
C ILE A 9 -1.57 0.40 -0.17
N ILE A 10 -0.90 -0.75 -0.24
CA ILE A 10 -0.32 -1.30 -1.45
C ILE A 10 -0.88 -2.71 -1.59
N ASP A 11 -1.69 -2.90 -2.62
CA ASP A 11 -2.44 -4.12 -2.87
C ASP A 11 -2.79 -4.19 -4.35
N GLU A 12 -2.43 -5.28 -5.03
CA GLU A 12 -2.67 -5.46 -6.47
C GLU A 12 -4.16 -5.35 -6.86
N ASP A 13 -5.02 -5.72 -5.92
CA ASP A 13 -6.46 -5.75 -6.05
C ASP A 13 -7.14 -4.49 -5.49
N PHE A 14 -6.40 -3.46 -5.07
CA PHE A 14 -6.97 -2.27 -4.43
C PHE A 14 -8.10 -1.63 -5.26
N ARG A 15 -8.00 -1.71 -6.60
CA ARG A 15 -9.00 -1.20 -7.56
C ARG A 15 -9.92 -2.27 -8.14
N SER A 16 -9.72 -3.54 -7.79
CA SER A 16 -10.48 -4.69 -8.28
C SER A 16 -11.84 -4.82 -7.58
N GLU A 17 -12.85 -5.33 -8.27
CA GLU A 17 -14.17 -5.61 -7.69
C GLU A 17 -14.28 -7.01 -7.07
N ASN A 18 -13.16 -7.75 -7.00
CA ASN A 18 -13.12 -9.05 -6.34
C ASN A 18 -13.17 -8.93 -4.80
N THR A 19 -13.29 -10.08 -4.13
CA THR A 19 -13.38 -10.14 -2.66
C THR A 19 -12.17 -9.51 -1.97
N SER A 20 -10.96 -9.71 -2.52
CA SER A 20 -9.72 -9.15 -1.98
C SER A 20 -9.73 -7.62 -2.01
N GLY A 21 -10.02 -7.04 -3.18
CA GLY A 21 -10.14 -5.61 -3.40
C GLY A 21 -11.26 -4.95 -2.58
N LEU A 22 -12.38 -5.65 -2.37
CA LEU A 22 -13.42 -5.18 -1.46
C LEU A 22 -12.95 -5.16 0.00
N GLY A 23 -12.23 -6.19 0.44
CA GLY A 23 -11.67 -6.27 1.79
C GLY A 23 -10.68 -5.14 2.09
N ILE A 24 -9.73 -4.91 1.20
CA ILE A 24 -8.72 -3.86 1.40
C ILE A 24 -9.32 -2.45 1.37
N ARG A 25 -10.35 -2.20 0.52
CA ARG A 25 -11.08 -0.92 0.54
C ARG A 25 -11.94 -0.73 1.79
N ALA A 26 -12.49 -1.81 2.35
CA ALA A 26 -13.18 -1.72 3.63
C ALA A 26 -12.21 -1.32 4.76
N LEU A 27 -10.99 -1.86 4.76
CA LEU A 27 -9.93 -1.43 5.68
C LEU A 27 -9.57 0.05 5.47
N ALA A 28 -9.36 0.48 4.21
CA ALA A 28 -9.09 1.87 3.88
C ALA A 28 -10.18 2.80 4.44
N LYS A 29 -11.45 2.46 4.22
CA LYS A 29 -12.60 3.23 4.68
C LYS A 29 -12.65 3.34 6.21
N ALA A 30 -12.33 2.26 6.93
CA ALA A 30 -12.28 2.27 8.39
C ALA A 30 -11.17 3.19 8.92
N ILE A 31 -10.00 3.20 8.28
CA ILE A 31 -8.89 4.12 8.63
C ILE A 31 -9.29 5.58 8.36
N GLU A 32 -10.00 5.85 7.26
CA GLU A 32 -10.53 7.18 6.96
C GLU A 32 -11.55 7.67 7.99
N ASP A 33 -12.39 6.76 8.51
CA ASP A 33 -13.38 7.09 9.56
C ASP A 33 -12.74 7.46 10.90
N GLU A 34 -11.52 6.98 11.16
CA GLU A 34 -10.69 7.41 12.30
C GLU A 34 -9.97 8.76 12.04
N GLY A 35 -10.26 9.42 10.92
CA GLY A 35 -9.75 10.77 10.60
C GLY A 35 -8.37 10.80 9.94
N MET A 36 -7.87 9.65 9.48
CA MET A 36 -6.62 9.55 8.72
C MET A 36 -6.87 9.67 7.22
N GLU A 37 -5.89 10.14 6.46
CA GLU A 37 -5.93 10.10 4.99
C GLU A 37 -5.35 8.76 4.52
N VAL A 38 -5.98 8.12 3.53
CA VAL A 38 -5.50 6.87 2.94
C VAL A 38 -5.20 7.07 1.46
N LEU A 39 -4.07 6.52 1.01
CA LEU A 39 -3.69 6.46 -0.40
C LEU A 39 -3.53 5.00 -0.81
N GLY A 40 -4.19 4.58 -1.88
CA GLY A 40 -4.09 3.22 -2.44
C GLY A 40 -3.23 3.17 -3.70
N ALA A 41 -2.29 2.23 -3.75
CA ALA A 41 -1.45 1.89 -4.89
C ALA A 41 -1.65 0.42 -5.29
N THR A 42 -1.48 0.12 -6.58
CA THR A 42 -1.73 -1.23 -7.14
C THR A 42 -0.47 -1.96 -7.57
N SER A 43 0.72 -1.38 -7.41
CA SER A 43 1.96 -2.05 -7.78
C SER A 43 3.12 -1.69 -6.85
N TYR A 44 4.06 -2.62 -6.70
CA TYR A 44 5.32 -2.40 -5.99
C TYR A 44 6.20 -1.34 -6.68
N GLY A 45 6.15 -1.24 -8.02
CA GLY A 45 6.86 -0.21 -8.78
C GLY A 45 6.44 1.23 -8.43
N ASP A 46 5.22 1.40 -7.90
CA ASP A 46 4.77 2.67 -7.36
C ASP A 46 5.54 3.04 -6.07
N LEU A 47 6.03 2.08 -5.25
CA LEU A 47 6.72 2.37 -3.98
C LEU A 47 7.92 3.27 -4.15
N SER A 48 8.81 3.01 -5.11
CA SER A 48 10.04 3.78 -5.27
C SER A 48 9.74 5.24 -5.63
N SER A 49 8.74 5.45 -6.49
CA SER A 49 8.25 6.77 -6.86
C SER A 49 7.48 7.47 -5.73
N PHE A 50 6.69 6.73 -4.94
CA PHE A 50 5.96 7.26 -3.78
C PHE A 50 6.89 7.62 -2.62
N ALA A 51 7.87 6.76 -2.31
CA ALA A 51 8.87 6.98 -1.28
C ALA A 51 9.79 8.16 -1.64
N GLN A 52 10.19 8.30 -2.91
CA GLN A 52 11.02 9.42 -3.38
C GLN A 52 10.24 10.75 -3.46
N GLN A 53 8.96 10.74 -3.82
CA GLN A 53 8.18 11.98 -3.93
C GLN A 53 7.63 12.49 -2.61
N GLN A 54 7.54 11.68 -1.55
CA GLN A 54 6.79 12.04 -0.36
C GLN A 54 7.38 11.48 0.95
N SER A 55 8.23 12.26 1.63
CA SER A 55 8.58 12.09 3.06
C SER A 55 7.37 12.24 4.02
N ARG A 56 6.14 12.08 3.53
CA ARG A 56 4.89 12.35 4.24
C ARG A 56 4.08 11.10 4.58
N ALA A 57 4.44 9.90 4.16
CA ALA A 57 3.71 8.71 4.62
C ALA A 57 3.88 8.53 6.14
N SER A 58 2.79 8.31 6.89
CA SER A 58 2.85 7.96 8.32
C SER A 58 3.00 6.46 8.55
N ALA A 59 2.46 5.65 7.64
CA ALA A 59 2.48 4.20 7.71
C ALA A 59 2.31 3.59 6.32
N PHE A 60 2.79 2.37 6.15
CA PHE A 60 2.59 1.54 4.97
C PHE A 60 1.89 0.25 5.39
N ILE A 61 0.87 -0.14 4.64
CA ILE A 61 0.19 -1.43 4.72
C ILE A 61 0.43 -2.11 3.38
N LEU A 62 1.07 -3.26 3.43
CA LEU A 62 1.36 -4.05 2.25
C LEU A 62 0.57 -5.35 2.34
N SER A 63 -0.20 -5.63 1.29
CA SER A 63 -0.84 -6.92 1.07
C SER A 63 0.16 -7.82 0.35
N ILE A 64 0.47 -8.96 0.93
CA ILE A 64 1.38 -9.97 0.38
C ILE A 64 0.64 -11.30 0.44
N ASP A 65 0.65 -12.04 -0.65
CA ASP A 65 0.11 -13.40 -0.68
C ASP A 65 1.16 -14.46 -0.30
N ASP A 66 0.71 -15.69 -0.05
CA ASP A 66 1.61 -16.78 0.34
C ASP A 66 2.60 -17.16 -0.78
N GLU A 67 2.28 -16.87 -2.05
CA GLU A 67 3.13 -17.19 -3.21
C GLU A 67 4.28 -16.19 -3.35
N GLU A 68 4.02 -14.89 -3.13
CA GLU A 68 5.00 -13.81 -2.99
C GLU A 68 5.91 -14.06 -1.78
N LEU A 69 5.34 -14.51 -0.66
CA LEU A 69 6.09 -14.82 0.55
C LEU A 69 6.98 -16.07 0.39
N ALA A 70 6.53 -17.04 -0.41
CA ALA A 70 7.24 -18.29 -0.64
C ALA A 70 8.36 -18.18 -1.69
N ASN A 71 8.26 -17.25 -2.64
CA ASN A 71 9.19 -17.22 -3.76
C ASN A 71 10.42 -16.33 -3.54
N GLU A 72 10.39 -15.19 -2.82
CA GLU A 72 11.41 -14.16 -3.13
C GLU A 72 11.91 -13.28 -1.98
N PRO A 73 12.63 -13.79 -0.97
CA PRO A 73 13.48 -12.92 -0.14
C PRO A 73 14.59 -12.26 -0.97
N GLU A 74 15.11 -12.91 -2.02
CA GLU A 74 16.20 -12.36 -2.86
C GLU A 74 15.70 -11.43 -3.99
N GLU A 75 14.58 -11.74 -4.64
CA GLU A 75 14.05 -10.91 -5.74
C GLU A 75 13.38 -9.64 -5.23
N THR A 76 12.60 -9.72 -4.13
CA THR A 76 12.05 -8.52 -3.44
C THR A 76 13.16 -7.55 -3.01
N ILE A 77 14.32 -8.05 -2.56
CA ILE A 77 15.48 -7.19 -2.22
C ILE A 77 16.11 -6.57 -3.47
N ASN A 78 16.08 -7.26 -4.61
CA ASN A 78 16.60 -6.73 -5.87
C ASN A 78 15.70 -5.65 -6.47
N GLU A 79 14.38 -5.73 -6.30
CA GLU A 79 13.45 -4.68 -6.74
C GLU A 79 13.52 -3.41 -5.88
N LEU A 80 14.07 -3.51 -4.67
CA LEU A 80 14.28 -2.39 -3.74
C LEU A 80 15.60 -1.63 -3.96
N ARG A 81 16.51 -2.09 -4.82
CA ARG A 81 17.79 -1.44 -5.17
C ARG A 81 17.69 -0.54 -6.39
#